data_AF-A0A4Z1J032-F1
#
_entry.id   AF-A0A4Z1J032-F1
#
_cell.length_a   1.000
_cell.length_b   1.000
_cell.length_c   1.000
_cell.angle_alpha   90.00
_cell.angle_beta   90.00
_cell.angle_gamma   90.00
#
_symmetry.space_group_name_H-M   'P 1'
#
loop_
_entity.id
_entity.type
_entity.pdbx_description
1 polymer ?
#
loop_
_entity_poly.entity_id
_entity_poly.type
_entity_poly.pdbx_seq_one_letter_code
_entity_poly.pdbx_strand_id
1 'polypeptide(L)'
;MPAQFIPRKSGRHLIACIALYRTLLEQCLRVPIPTELQPKGLTHPLKHLVRKQFRRNVREHSPKIIVAALKTGYEAEELIRAAGDGDADSRHKIYDLLHYRKSVATRSALVPQPPKQKIRYPEAIPGVPKLLETRPLPFEKLSGPRHVPKFAKAMVSNFLRIQKPQSPYLSRVLRDKIDTRQKRVNSRERIEYLEELALAENTWEDLIEDQLENEGLSVDKWNKK
;
A
#
# COMPACT_ATOMS: atom_id res chain seq x y z
N MET A 1 16.48 13.64 -21.35
CA MET A 1 16.18 12.42 -20.57
C MET A 1 14.80 11.93 -21.00
N PRO A 2 14.63 10.72 -21.55
CA PRO A 2 13.30 10.24 -21.94
C PRO A 2 12.39 10.18 -20.71
N ALA A 3 11.16 10.66 -20.84
CA ALA A 3 10.19 10.73 -19.75
C ALA A 3 9.96 9.32 -19.17
N GLN A 4 10.39 9.08 -17.93
CA GLN A 4 10.05 7.85 -17.23
C GLN A 4 8.54 7.81 -17.04
N PHE A 5 7.87 6.87 -17.71
CA PHE A 5 6.47 6.60 -17.48
C PHE A 5 6.30 6.13 -16.04
N ILE A 6 5.74 6.99 -15.19
CA ILE A 6 5.34 6.64 -13.82
C ILE A 6 3.85 6.31 -13.88
N PRO A 7 3.44 5.04 -13.82
CA PRO A 7 2.06 4.61 -14.03
C PRO A 7 1.07 5.32 -13.11
N ARG A 8 1.45 5.54 -11.85
CA ARG A 8 0.65 6.25 -10.84
C ARG A 8 0.37 7.72 -11.16
N LYS A 9 1.19 8.35 -12.02
CA LYS A 9 0.99 9.72 -12.48
C LYS A 9 0.26 9.81 -13.82
N SER A 10 -0.03 8.66 -14.45
CA SER A 10 -0.77 8.62 -15.71
C SER A 10 -2.26 8.46 -15.47
N GLY A 11 -3.04 9.52 -15.73
CA GLY A 11 -4.50 9.48 -15.62
C GLY A 11 -5.13 8.39 -16.50
N ARG A 12 -4.63 8.21 -17.73
CA ARG A 12 -5.11 7.17 -18.66
C ARG A 12 -4.98 5.77 -18.07
N HIS A 13 -3.83 5.47 -17.45
CA HIS A 13 -3.60 4.19 -16.80
C HIS A 13 -4.54 3.97 -15.61
N LEU A 14 -4.72 5.01 -14.78
CA LEU A 14 -5.62 4.95 -13.63
C LEU A 14 -7.06 4.65 -14.06
N ILE A 15 -7.57 5.37 -15.07
CA ILE A 15 -8.92 5.17 -15.63
C ILE A 15 -9.07 3.75 -16.17
N ALA A 16 -8.12 3.27 -16.97
CA ALA A 16 -8.16 1.91 -17.54
C ALA A 16 -8.19 0.83 -16.43
N CYS A 17 -7.37 0.97 -15.39
CA CYS A 17 -7.35 0.03 -14.27
C CYS A 17 -8.64 0.07 -13.46
N ILE A 18 -9.21 1.25 -13.22
CA ILE A 18 -10.48 1.40 -12.49
C ILE A 18 -11.63 0.79 -13.30
N ALA A 19 -11.68 1.05 -14.60
CA ALA A 19 -12.67 0.48 -15.50
C ALA A 19 -12.61 -1.06 -15.47
N LEU A 20 -11.42 -1.64 -15.73
CA LEU A 20 -11.22 -3.09 -15.69
C LEU A 20 -11.53 -3.69 -14.32
N TYR A 21 -11.19 -3.01 -13.23
CA TYR A 21 -11.51 -3.47 -11.89
C TYR A 21 -13.02 -3.50 -11.65
N ARG A 22 -13.75 -2.46 -12.04
CA ARG A 22 -15.21 -2.39 -11.89
C ARG A 22 -15.91 -3.44 -12.73
N THR A 23 -15.56 -3.57 -14.02
CA THR A 23 -16.16 -4.57 -14.92
C THR A 23 -15.96 -5.99 -14.38
N LEU A 24 -14.74 -6.33 -13.94
CA LEU A 24 -14.48 -7.64 -13.35
C LEU A 24 -15.33 -7.91 -12.09
N LEU A 25 -15.50 -6.92 -11.20
CA LEU A 25 -16.30 -7.11 -9.99
C LEU A 25 -17.78 -7.31 -10.29
N GLU A 26 -18.31 -6.64 -11.30
CA GLU A 26 -19.70 -6.77 -11.75
C GLU A 26 -19.93 -8.13 -12.40
N GLN A 27 -19.08 -8.52 -13.37
CA GLN A 27 -19.20 -9.79 -14.08
C GLN A 27 -19.00 -11.00 -13.16
N CYS A 28 -18.15 -10.88 -12.13
CA CYS A 28 -17.94 -11.93 -11.14
C CYS A 28 -19.22 -12.41 -10.44
N LEU A 29 -20.25 -11.56 -10.31
CA LEU A 29 -21.50 -11.93 -9.64
C LEU A 29 -22.44 -12.73 -10.53
N ARG A 30 -22.28 -12.65 -11.86
CA ARG A 30 -23.12 -13.37 -12.83
C ARG A 30 -22.75 -14.85 -12.93
N VAL A 31 -21.51 -15.20 -12.60
CA VAL A 31 -21.03 -16.59 -12.66
C VAL A 31 -21.58 -17.38 -11.47
N PRO A 32 -22.43 -18.40 -11.68
CA PRO A 32 -22.92 -19.24 -10.59
C PRO A 32 -21.78 -20.11 -10.05
N ILE A 33 -21.60 -20.14 -8.74
CA ILE A 33 -20.56 -20.94 -8.08
C ILE A 33 -21.20 -22.03 -7.21
N PRO A 34 -20.83 -23.31 -7.42
CA PRO A 34 -21.28 -24.42 -6.59
C PRO A 34 -20.91 -24.21 -5.11
N THR A 35 -21.80 -24.62 -4.21
CA THR A 35 -21.67 -24.45 -2.75
C THR A 35 -20.35 -25.01 -2.19
N GLU A 36 -19.81 -26.06 -2.80
CA GLU A 36 -18.54 -26.69 -2.40
C GLU A 36 -17.30 -25.78 -2.55
N LEU A 37 -17.37 -24.85 -3.52
CA LEU A 37 -16.30 -23.91 -3.86
C LEU A 37 -16.48 -22.55 -3.19
N GLN A 38 -17.62 -22.34 -2.52
CA GLN A 38 -17.86 -21.11 -1.78
C GLN A 38 -17.01 -21.08 -0.50
N PRO A 39 -16.23 -20.01 -0.27
CA PRO A 39 -15.51 -19.85 0.99
C PRO A 39 -16.51 -19.63 2.12
N LYS A 40 -16.15 -19.96 3.36
CA LYS A 40 -16.98 -19.74 4.57
C LYS A 40 -17.31 -18.26 4.88
N GLY A 41 -16.96 -17.31 3.99
CA GLY A 41 -17.11 -15.87 4.21
C GLY A 41 -18.19 -15.25 3.33
N LEU A 42 -18.62 -14.04 3.70
CA LEU A 42 -19.71 -13.28 3.04
C LEU A 42 -19.40 -12.86 1.59
N THR A 43 -18.14 -12.94 1.15
CA THR A 43 -17.71 -12.41 -0.16
C THR A 43 -17.54 -13.51 -1.20
N HIS A 44 -18.14 -13.31 -2.38
CA HIS A 44 -17.94 -14.16 -3.55
C HIS A 44 -16.45 -14.45 -3.81
N PRO A 45 -16.02 -15.70 -4.05
CA PRO A 45 -14.62 -16.06 -4.11
C PRO A 45 -13.90 -15.32 -5.24
N LEU A 46 -14.49 -15.25 -6.45
CA LEU A 46 -13.89 -14.52 -7.57
C LEU A 46 -13.67 -13.05 -7.25
N LYS A 47 -14.63 -12.41 -6.56
CA LYS A 47 -14.52 -11.02 -6.10
C LYS A 47 -13.34 -10.83 -5.16
N HIS A 48 -13.13 -11.77 -4.24
CA HIS A 48 -11.97 -11.77 -3.35
C HIS A 48 -10.66 -11.94 -4.13
N LEU A 49 -10.62 -12.81 -5.14
CA LEU A 49 -9.43 -13.06 -5.96
C LEU A 49 -9.03 -11.82 -6.76
N VAL A 50 -9.99 -11.18 -7.43
CA VAL A 50 -9.78 -9.95 -8.20
C VAL A 50 -9.23 -8.86 -7.27
N ARG A 51 -9.89 -8.61 -6.13
CA ARG A 51 -9.41 -7.64 -5.14
C ARG A 51 -7.98 -7.92 -4.67
N LYS A 52 -7.66 -9.19 -4.39
CA LYS A 52 -6.33 -9.60 -3.95
C LYS A 52 -5.28 -9.35 -5.03
N GLN A 53 -5.61 -9.63 -6.29
CA GLN A 53 -4.69 -9.47 -7.42
C GLN A 53 -4.39 -7.99 -7.70
N PHE A 54 -5.42 -7.14 -7.74
CA PHE A 54 -5.21 -5.69 -7.91
C PHE A 54 -4.38 -5.11 -6.77
N ARG A 55 -4.66 -5.49 -5.50
CA ARG A 55 -3.86 -5.07 -4.34
C ARG A 55 -2.39 -5.47 -4.43
N ARG A 56 -2.10 -6.66 -4.96
CA ARG A 56 -0.72 -7.14 -5.18
C ARG A 56 0.03 -6.21 -6.13
N ASN A 57 -0.63 -5.75 -7.18
CA ASN A 57 0.01 -4.99 -8.26
C ASN A 57 0.06 -3.46 -8.00
N VAL A 58 -0.46 -2.95 -6.88
CA VAL A 58 -0.53 -1.50 -6.59
C VAL A 58 0.84 -0.80 -6.56
N ARG A 59 1.88 -1.52 -6.14
CA ARG A 59 3.24 -1.00 -6.00
C ARG A 59 4.14 -1.32 -7.20
N GLU A 60 3.58 -1.90 -8.25
CA GLU A 60 4.33 -2.20 -9.47
C GLU A 60 4.49 -0.94 -10.30
N HIS A 61 5.73 -0.69 -10.74
CA HIS A 61 6.09 0.49 -11.53
C HIS A 61 6.64 0.14 -12.91
N SER A 62 6.96 -1.14 -13.16
CA SER A 62 7.53 -1.57 -14.43
C SER A 62 6.47 -1.62 -15.53
N PRO A 63 6.64 -0.91 -16.66
CA PRO A 63 5.65 -0.89 -17.73
C PRO A 63 5.43 -2.28 -18.34
N LYS A 64 6.48 -3.10 -18.43
CA LYS A 64 6.38 -4.47 -18.95
C LYS A 64 5.47 -5.35 -18.09
N ILE A 65 5.63 -5.26 -16.77
CA ILE A 65 4.82 -6.02 -15.80
C ILE A 65 3.37 -5.55 -15.86
N ILE A 66 3.16 -4.25 -15.97
CA ILE A 66 1.82 -3.65 -16.03
C ILE A 66 1.08 -4.06 -17.30
N VAL A 67 1.72 -3.98 -18.46
CA VAL A 67 1.12 -4.39 -19.74
C VAL A 67 0.78 -5.87 -19.71
N ALA A 68 1.69 -6.72 -19.22
CA ALA A 68 1.42 -8.14 -19.06
C ALA A 68 0.23 -8.40 -18.11
N ALA A 69 0.19 -7.72 -16.96
CA ALA A 69 -0.89 -7.85 -16.00
C ALA A 69 -2.24 -7.38 -16.55
N LEU A 70 -2.27 -6.27 -17.31
CA LEU A 70 -3.49 -5.79 -17.96
C LEU A 70 -3.98 -6.76 -19.01
N LYS A 71 -3.11 -7.31 -19.86
CA LYS A 71 -3.48 -8.36 -20.83
C LYS A 71 -4.13 -9.55 -20.14
N THR A 72 -3.50 -10.08 -19.09
CA THR A 72 -4.09 -11.18 -18.31
C THR A 72 -5.42 -10.80 -17.65
N GLY A 73 -5.61 -9.51 -17.33
CA GLY A 73 -6.85 -9.00 -16.77
C GLY A 73 -7.99 -8.95 -17.79
N TYR A 74 -7.70 -8.55 -19.03
CA TYR A 74 -8.68 -8.59 -20.13
C TYR A 74 -9.04 -10.02 -20.53
N GLU A 75 -8.06 -10.92 -20.61
CA GLU A 75 -8.31 -12.36 -20.83
C GLU A 75 -9.19 -12.96 -19.74
N ALA A 76 -8.92 -12.61 -18.47
CA ALA A 76 -9.75 -13.06 -17.36
C ALA A 76 -11.17 -12.49 -17.41
N GLU A 77 -11.32 -11.25 -17.88
CA GLU A 77 -12.61 -10.59 -18.03
C GLU A 77 -13.44 -11.24 -19.13
N GLU A 78 -12.82 -11.60 -20.26
CA GLU A 78 -13.43 -12.38 -21.33
C GLU A 78 -13.92 -13.75 -20.85
N LEU A 79 -13.07 -14.49 -20.13
CA LEU A 79 -13.45 -15.79 -19.56
C LEU A 79 -14.61 -15.69 -18.57
N ILE A 80 -14.61 -14.68 -17.70
CA ILE A 80 -15.68 -14.48 -16.71
C ILE A 80 -16.98 -14.06 -17.40
N ARG A 81 -16.90 -13.21 -18.42
CA ARG A 81 -18.07 -12.79 -19.22
C ARG A 81 -18.68 -14.00 -19.93
N ALA A 82 -17.88 -14.77 -20.67
CA ALA A 82 -18.34 -15.98 -21.36
C ALA A 82 -18.99 -16.98 -20.40
N ALA A 83 -18.36 -17.18 -19.22
CA ALA A 83 -18.92 -18.04 -18.18
C ALA A 83 -20.25 -17.52 -17.60
N GLY A 84 -20.42 -16.20 -17.50
CA GLY A 84 -21.65 -15.55 -17.05
C GLY A 84 -22.77 -15.57 -18.09
N ASP A 85 -22.42 -15.57 -19.37
CA ASP A 85 -23.37 -15.65 -20.49
C ASP A 85 -23.84 -17.10 -20.75
N GLY A 86 -23.23 -18.08 -20.07
CA GLY A 86 -23.70 -19.47 -20.04
C GLY A 86 -22.77 -20.48 -20.70
N ASP A 87 -21.58 -20.08 -21.15
CA ASP A 87 -20.61 -21.00 -21.75
C ASP A 87 -20.09 -22.03 -20.73
N ALA A 88 -20.32 -23.31 -21.02
CA ALA A 88 -19.97 -24.40 -20.13
C ALA A 88 -18.46 -24.60 -20.00
N ASP A 89 -17.70 -24.41 -21.10
CA ASP A 89 -16.25 -24.62 -21.12
C ASP A 89 -15.53 -23.56 -20.27
N SER A 90 -15.90 -22.29 -20.44
CA SER A 90 -15.36 -21.20 -19.62
C SER A 90 -15.70 -21.38 -18.14
N ARG A 91 -16.92 -21.86 -17.82
CA ARG A 91 -17.30 -22.18 -16.43
C ARG A 91 -16.47 -23.31 -15.85
N HIS A 92 -16.27 -24.39 -16.61
CA HIS A 92 -15.46 -25.52 -16.16
C HIS A 92 -14.02 -25.09 -15.86
N LYS A 93 -13.41 -24.31 -16.78
CA LYS A 93 -12.07 -23.73 -16.56
C LYS A 93 -11.99 -22.90 -15.28
N ILE A 94 -13.00 -22.10 -14.97
CA ILE A 94 -13.05 -21.32 -13.72
C ILE A 94 -13.12 -22.25 -12.50
N TYR A 95 -13.96 -23.28 -12.54
CA TYR A 95 -14.06 -24.24 -11.43
C TYR A 95 -12.76 -25.00 -11.22
N ASP A 96 -12.08 -25.46 -12.28
CA ASP A 96 -10.78 -26.12 -12.19
C ASP A 96 -9.73 -25.23 -11.52
N LEU A 97 -9.68 -23.95 -11.89
CA LEU A 97 -8.78 -22.98 -11.25
C LEU A 97 -9.11 -22.76 -9.77
N LEU A 98 -10.39 -22.74 -9.40
CA LEU A 98 -10.83 -22.63 -8.01
C LEU A 98 -10.47 -23.88 -7.21
N HIS A 99 -10.67 -25.08 -7.76
CA HIS A 99 -10.27 -26.35 -7.15
C HIS A 99 -8.75 -26.41 -6.96
N TYR A 100 -7.98 -26.09 -8.01
CA TYR A 100 -6.53 -26.03 -7.94
C TYR A 100 -6.08 -25.07 -6.83
N ARG A 101 -6.66 -23.88 -6.75
CA ARG A 101 -6.31 -22.90 -5.71
C ARG A 101 -6.66 -23.37 -4.31
N LYS A 102 -7.81 -24.01 -4.11
CA LYS A 102 -8.21 -24.61 -2.82
C LYS A 102 -7.22 -25.71 -2.42
N SER A 103 -6.75 -26.53 -3.37
CA SER A 103 -5.72 -27.54 -3.15
C SER A 103 -4.35 -26.95 -2.76
N VAL A 104 -3.98 -25.80 -3.33
CA VAL A 104 -2.72 -25.12 -3.00
C VAL A 104 -2.81 -24.48 -1.61
N ALA A 105 -3.95 -23.86 -1.29
CA ALA A 105 -4.17 -23.23 0.01
C ALA A 105 -4.13 -24.25 1.15
N THR A 106 -4.81 -25.39 0.98
CA THR A 106 -4.79 -26.50 1.94
C THR A 106 -3.38 -27.06 2.12
N ARG A 107 -2.65 -27.35 1.04
CA ARG A 107 -1.24 -27.77 1.11
C ARG A 107 -0.36 -26.75 1.83
N SER A 108 -0.53 -25.46 1.55
CA SER A 108 0.26 -24.40 2.20
C SER A 108 -0.04 -24.25 3.70
N ALA A 109 -1.25 -24.59 4.14
CA ALA A 109 -1.64 -24.55 5.55
C ALA A 109 -1.03 -25.70 6.35
N LEU A 110 -0.69 -26.81 5.70
CA LEU A 110 -0.02 -27.95 6.33
C LEU A 110 1.46 -27.68 6.60
N VAL A 111 2.07 -26.72 5.90
CA VAL A 111 3.46 -26.33 6.12
C VAL A 111 3.53 -25.45 7.37
N PRO A 112 4.20 -25.88 8.47
CA PRO A 112 4.33 -25.07 9.66
C PRO A 112 5.08 -23.78 9.31
N GLN A 113 4.42 -22.64 9.48
CA GLN A 113 5.07 -21.35 9.29
C GLN A 113 6.05 -21.10 10.44
N PRO A 114 7.28 -20.63 10.17
CA PRO A 114 8.19 -20.26 11.25
C PRO A 114 7.50 -19.20 12.13
N PRO A 115 7.64 -19.28 13.46
CA PRO A 115 7.03 -18.30 14.35
C PRO A 115 7.52 -16.91 13.94
N LYS A 116 6.57 -15.99 13.73
CA LYS A 116 6.91 -14.59 13.42
C LYS A 116 7.81 -14.06 14.52
N GLN A 117 9.07 -13.79 14.21
CA GLN A 117 10.01 -13.22 15.17
C GLN A 117 9.45 -11.87 15.64
N LYS A 118 9.11 -11.77 16.93
CA LYS A 118 8.75 -10.49 17.53
C LYS A 118 10.03 -9.65 17.55
N ILE A 119 10.15 -8.71 16.62
CA ILE A 119 11.27 -7.75 16.59
C ILE A 119 11.15 -6.92 17.88
N ARG A 120 11.94 -7.25 18.90
CA ARG A 120 12.07 -6.43 20.10
C ARG A 120 13.09 -5.35 19.79
N TYR A 121 12.63 -4.12 19.67
CA TYR A 121 13.53 -2.99 19.62
C TYR A 121 14.04 -2.70 21.04
N PRO A 122 15.35 -2.63 21.28
CA PRO A 122 15.86 -2.42 22.63
C PRO A 122 15.38 -1.09 23.18
N GLU A 123 14.90 -1.10 24.42
CA GLU A 123 14.51 0.10 25.15
C GLU A 123 15.73 0.89 25.65
N ALA A 124 15.49 2.14 26.04
CA ALA A 124 16.52 2.93 26.68
C ALA A 124 16.76 2.30 28.05
N ILE A 125 17.99 1.89 28.34
CA ILE A 125 18.34 1.38 29.67
C ILE A 125 18.33 2.59 30.62
N PRO A 126 17.44 2.63 31.62
CA PRO A 126 17.36 3.75 32.55
C PRO A 126 18.67 3.84 33.36
N GLY A 127 19.15 5.06 33.59
CA GLY A 127 20.35 5.33 34.40
C GLY A 127 21.69 5.15 33.66
N VAL A 128 21.71 4.77 32.38
CA VAL A 128 22.97 4.72 31.61
C VAL A 128 23.39 6.15 31.20
N PRO A 129 24.63 6.59 31.53
CA PRO A 129 25.12 7.91 31.18
C PRO A 129 25.16 8.09 29.66
N LYS A 130 25.02 9.34 29.20
CA LYS A 130 25.12 9.62 27.77
C LYS A 130 26.53 9.32 27.30
N LEU A 131 26.64 8.91 26.05
CA LEU A 131 27.92 8.51 25.49
C LEU A 131 29.00 9.60 25.57
N LEU A 132 28.60 10.87 25.41
CA LEU A 132 29.48 12.02 25.50
C LEU A 132 29.91 12.35 26.94
N GLU A 133 29.17 11.85 27.95
CA GLU A 133 29.53 12.00 29.36
C GLU A 133 30.56 10.91 29.77
N THR A 134 30.52 9.74 29.13
CA THR A 134 31.43 8.61 29.43
C THR A 134 32.71 8.62 28.58
N ARG A 135 32.76 9.39 27.49
CA ARG A 135 33.88 9.42 26.54
C ARG A 135 34.47 10.83 26.46
N PRO A 136 35.81 10.99 26.37
CA PRO A 136 36.82 9.96 26.11
C PRO A 136 37.14 9.07 27.32
N LEU A 137 37.64 7.85 27.07
CA LEU A 137 38.13 6.98 28.14
C LEU A 137 39.54 7.42 28.59
N PRO A 138 39.87 7.29 29.88
CA PRO A 138 41.22 7.55 30.38
C PRO A 138 42.21 6.53 29.81
N PHE A 139 43.49 6.91 29.73
CA PHE A 139 44.56 6.14 29.09
C PHE A 139 44.68 4.70 29.63
N GLU A 140 44.55 4.54 30.94
CA GLU A 140 44.62 3.24 31.64
C GLU A 140 43.54 2.24 31.19
N LYS A 141 42.39 2.73 30.70
CA LYS A 141 41.28 1.90 30.21
C LYS A 141 41.34 1.65 28.70
N LEU A 142 42.38 2.12 28.03
CA LEU A 142 42.59 1.91 26.60
C LEU A 142 43.40 0.63 26.38
N SER A 143 42.94 -0.23 25.48
CA SER A 143 43.68 -1.41 25.03
C SER A 143 43.78 -1.39 23.51
N GLY A 144 44.99 -1.59 22.97
CA GLY A 144 45.27 -1.67 21.54
C GLY A 144 45.28 -0.33 20.77
N PRO A 145 45.47 -0.38 19.44
CA PRO A 145 45.52 0.80 18.58
C PRO A 145 44.19 1.57 18.59
N ARG A 146 44.27 2.89 18.79
CA ARG A 146 43.09 3.77 18.94
C ARG A 146 42.29 3.85 17.65
N HIS A 147 41.06 3.32 17.67
CA HIS A 147 40.08 3.64 16.63
C HIS A 147 39.30 4.91 17.01
N VAL A 148 39.57 6.03 16.32
CA VAL A 148 38.82 7.27 16.51
C VAL A 148 37.37 7.07 16.04
N PRO A 149 36.36 7.48 16.83
CA PRO A 149 34.97 7.43 16.40
C PRO A 149 34.77 8.18 15.09
N LYS A 150 34.06 7.58 14.14
CA LYS A 150 33.86 8.16 12.81
C LYS A 150 32.56 8.95 12.79
N PHE A 151 32.62 10.20 12.35
CA PHE A 151 31.42 10.98 12.07
C PHE A 151 30.68 10.34 10.89
N ALA A 152 29.47 9.85 11.15
CA ALA A 152 28.64 9.18 10.17
C ALA A 152 27.41 10.04 9.86
N LYS A 153 27.17 10.27 8.58
CA LYS A 153 25.97 10.94 8.08
C LYS A 153 24.90 9.89 7.81
N ALA A 154 23.75 9.99 8.49
CA ALA A 154 22.51 9.35 8.06
C ALA A 154 21.61 10.38 7.36
N MET A 155 20.49 9.91 6.82
CA MET A 155 19.56 10.74 6.02
C MET A 155 19.00 11.94 6.79
N VAL A 156 18.70 11.77 8.09
CA VAL A 156 18.05 12.80 8.92
C VAL A 156 18.92 13.34 10.04
N SER A 157 19.99 12.65 10.40
CA SER A 157 20.87 13.05 11.50
C SER A 157 22.29 12.59 11.29
N ASN A 158 23.24 13.41 11.70
CA ASN A 158 24.63 13.01 11.83
C ASN A 158 24.85 12.42 13.23
N PHE A 159 25.68 11.39 13.33
CA PHE A 159 26.01 10.78 14.61
C PHE A 159 27.45 10.29 14.64
N LEU A 160 28.00 10.19 15.85
CA LEU A 160 29.32 9.63 16.07
C LEU A 160 29.24 8.11 16.16
N ARG A 161 29.90 7.40 15.25
CA ARG A 161 29.92 5.94 15.22
C ARG A 161 31.22 5.41 15.85
N ILE A 162 31.07 4.66 16.94
CA ILE A 162 32.19 4.14 17.73
C ILE A 162 32.57 2.73 17.27
N GLN A 163 31.57 1.87 17.07
CA GLN A 163 31.77 0.47 16.69
C GLN A 163 30.96 0.09 15.45
N LYS A 164 31.39 -0.98 14.79
CA LYS A 164 30.64 -1.69 13.75
C LYS A 164 30.48 -3.16 14.19
N PRO A 165 29.28 -3.75 14.15
CA PRO A 165 27.98 -3.14 13.81
C PRO A 165 27.53 -2.09 14.84
N GLN A 166 26.69 -1.14 14.41
CA GLN A 166 26.13 -0.12 15.30
C GLN A 166 25.17 -0.73 16.33
N SER A 167 24.98 -0.07 17.49
CA SER A 167 24.08 -0.62 18.52
C SER A 167 22.64 -0.72 18.00
N PRO A 168 21.88 -1.76 18.39
CA PRO A 168 20.50 -1.90 17.95
C PRO A 168 19.60 -0.75 18.48
N TYR A 169 19.95 -0.16 19.64
CA TYR A 169 19.30 1.03 20.18
C TYR A 169 19.48 2.27 19.31
N LEU A 170 20.73 2.57 18.91
CA LEU A 170 21.00 3.68 18.01
C LEU A 170 20.29 3.49 16.65
N SER A 171 20.28 2.24 16.15
CA SER A 171 19.54 1.88 14.93
C SER A 171 18.04 2.15 15.03
N ARG A 172 17.43 1.89 16.19
CA ARG A 172 16.03 2.23 16.47
C ARG A 172 15.81 3.74 16.43
N VAL A 173 16.58 4.50 17.21
CA VAL A 173 16.44 5.97 17.29
C VAL A 173 16.63 6.64 15.92
N LEU A 174 17.58 6.16 15.12
CA LEU A 174 17.79 6.69 13.76
C LEU A 174 16.59 6.40 12.86
N ARG A 175 15.98 5.21 12.94
CA ARG A 175 14.75 4.88 12.21
C ARG A 175 13.59 5.75 12.65
N ASP A 176 13.37 5.91 13.95
CA ASP A 176 12.28 6.73 14.49
C ASP A 176 12.37 8.18 14.02
N LYS A 177 13.60 8.74 13.94
CA LYS A 177 13.83 10.09 13.38
C LYS A 177 13.52 10.17 11.88
N ILE A 178 13.90 9.15 11.11
CA ILE A 178 13.58 9.06 9.67
C ILE A 178 12.06 8.99 9.48
N ASP A 179 11.38 8.10 10.21
CA ASP A 179 9.94 7.89 10.12
C ASP A 179 9.16 9.14 10.54
N THR A 180 9.61 9.82 11.60
CA THR A 180 8.99 11.08 12.04
C THR A 180 9.11 12.17 10.96
N ARG A 181 10.27 12.29 10.30
CA ARG A 181 10.44 13.24 9.20
C ARG A 181 9.55 12.85 8.01
N GLN A 182 9.50 11.58 7.66
CA GLN A 182 8.66 11.10 6.56
C GLN A 182 7.18 11.36 6.83
N LYS A 183 6.71 11.14 8.06
CA LYS A 183 5.33 11.46 8.46
C LYS A 183 5.02 12.94 8.26
N ARG A 184 5.91 13.84 8.67
CA ARG A 184 5.73 15.30 8.45
C ARG A 184 5.65 15.65 6.97
N VAL A 185 6.51 15.06 6.14
CA VAL A 185 6.49 15.28 4.68
C VAL A 185 5.17 14.78 4.09
N ASN A 186 4.75 13.56 4.42
CA ASN A 186 3.49 12.99 3.95
C ASN A 186 2.27 13.81 4.41
N SER A 187 2.29 14.32 5.65
CA SER A 187 1.24 15.19 6.17
C SER A 187 1.16 16.50 5.39
N ARG A 188 2.30 17.10 5.05
CA ARG A 188 2.35 18.32 4.23
C ARG A 188 1.78 18.08 2.83
N GLU A 189 2.25 17.02 2.15
CA GLU A 189 1.73 16.63 0.82
C GLU A 189 0.23 16.35 0.85
N ARG A 190 -0.28 15.75 1.94
CA ARG A 190 -1.71 15.52 2.11
C ARG A 190 -2.48 16.83 2.29
N ILE A 191 -1.97 17.77 3.08
CA ILE A 191 -2.63 19.07 3.29
C ILE A 191 -2.68 19.85 1.98
N GLU A 192 -1.58 19.89 1.24
CA GLU A 192 -1.50 20.53 -0.08
C GLU A 192 -2.56 19.97 -1.04
N TYR A 193 -2.70 18.64 -1.10
CA TYR A 193 -3.75 18.01 -1.90
C TYR A 193 -5.18 18.34 -1.40
N LEU A 194 -5.39 18.42 -0.09
CA LEU A 194 -6.70 18.75 0.48
C LEU A 194 -7.05 20.22 0.28
N GLU A 195 -6.06 21.11 0.24
CA GLU A 195 -6.24 22.53 -0.05
C GLU A 195 -6.72 22.74 -1.48
N GLU A 196 -6.12 22.04 -2.46
CA GLU A 196 -6.61 22.05 -3.85
C GLU A 196 -8.07 21.59 -3.96
N LEU A 197 -8.45 20.54 -3.22
CA LEU A 197 -9.83 20.06 -3.17
C LEU A 197 -10.78 21.06 -2.51
N ALA A 198 -10.38 21.66 -1.38
CA ALA A 198 -11.20 22.64 -0.67
C ALA A 198 -11.47 23.87 -1.54
N LEU A 199 -10.49 24.33 -2.32
CA LEU A 199 -10.69 25.41 -3.29
C LEU A 199 -11.69 25.01 -4.37
N ALA A 200 -11.60 23.79 -4.90
CA ALA A 200 -12.55 23.28 -5.88
C ALA A 200 -13.97 23.13 -5.30
N GLU A 201 -14.09 22.70 -4.03
CA GLU A 201 -15.36 22.62 -3.30
C GLU A 201 -15.99 24.01 -3.14
N ASN A 202 -15.23 25.01 -2.70
CA ASN A 202 -15.73 26.40 -2.61
C ASN A 202 -16.24 26.89 -3.97
N THR A 203 -15.46 26.71 -5.05
CA THR A 203 -15.93 27.13 -6.39
C THR A 203 -17.18 26.39 -6.85
N TRP A 204 -17.38 25.16 -6.39
CA TRP A 204 -18.59 24.40 -6.70
C TRP A 204 -19.78 24.89 -5.87
N GLU A 205 -19.58 25.22 -4.59
CA GLU A 205 -20.60 25.84 -3.73
C GLU A 205 -21.08 27.16 -4.35
N ASP A 206 -20.16 28.03 -4.78
CA ASP A 206 -20.49 29.30 -5.44
C ASP A 206 -21.36 29.07 -6.69
N LEU A 207 -20.99 28.11 -7.55
CA LEU A 207 -21.75 27.79 -8.76
C LEU A 207 -23.14 27.22 -8.47
N ILE A 208 -23.29 26.45 -7.40
CA ILE A 208 -24.58 25.89 -6.99
C ILE A 208 -25.47 27.00 -6.41
N GLU A 209 -24.90 27.92 -5.63
CA GLU A 209 -25.59 29.09 -5.11
C GLU A 209 -26.11 29.97 -6.24
N ASP A 210 -25.26 30.32 -7.21
CA ASP A 210 -25.66 31.07 -8.41
C ASP A 210 -26.81 30.38 -9.16
N GLN A 211 -26.75 29.06 -9.32
CA GLN A 211 -27.79 28.30 -10.02
C GLN A 211 -29.12 28.30 -9.23
N LEU A 212 -29.07 28.18 -7.90
CA LEU A 212 -30.26 28.23 -7.05
C LEU A 212 -30.93 29.60 -7.09
N GLU A 213 -30.15 30.67 -7.07
CA GLU A 213 -30.66 32.03 -7.21
C GLU A 213 -31.37 32.22 -8.55
N ASN A 214 -30.77 31.71 -9.65
CA ASN A 214 -31.40 31.73 -10.98
C ASN A 214 -32.73 30.97 -11.03
N GLU A 215 -32.88 29.90 -10.24
CA GLU A 215 -34.11 29.11 -10.13
C GLU A 215 -35.12 29.70 -9.12
N GLY A 216 -34.79 30.81 -8.45
CA GLY A 216 -35.64 31.48 -7.46
C GLY A 216 -35.72 30.74 -6.12
N LEU A 217 -34.81 29.81 -5.87
CA LEU A 217 -34.69 29.04 -4.63
C LEU A 217 -33.62 29.67 -3.74
N SER A 218 -33.95 30.02 -2.50
CA SER A 218 -32.97 30.55 -1.54
C SER A 218 -32.29 29.40 -0.78
N VAL A 219 -30.97 29.48 -0.62
CA VAL A 219 -30.11 28.49 0.08
C VAL A 219 -30.64 28.15 1.48
N ASP A 220 -31.21 29.14 2.20
CA ASP A 220 -31.81 28.99 3.52
C ASP A 220 -33.06 28.09 3.57
N LYS A 221 -33.76 27.92 2.42
CA LYS A 221 -34.92 27.01 2.33
C LYS A 221 -34.50 25.56 2.08
N TRP A 222 -33.32 25.30 1.52
CA TRP A 222 -32.85 23.95 1.23
C TRP A 222 -32.36 23.23 2.49
N ASN A 223 -31.61 23.92 3.36
CA ASN A 223 -31.06 23.33 4.60
C ASN A 223 -32.10 23.02 5.71
N LYS A 224 -33.41 23.27 5.47
CA LYS A 224 -34.51 23.06 6.44
C LYS A 224 -35.38 21.83 6.17
N LYS A 225 -35.01 20.97 5.22
CA LYS A 225 -35.64 19.65 4.98
C LYS A 225 -34.70 18.52 5.36
#